data_AF-A0A0D2WI20-F1
#
_entry.id   AF-A0A0D2WI20-F1
#
_cell.length_a   1.000
_cell.length_b   1.000
_cell.length_c   1.000
_cell.angle_alpha   90.00
_cell.angle_beta   90.00
_cell.angle_gamma   90.00
#
_symmetry.space_group_name_H-M   'P 1'
#
loop_
_entity.id
_entity.type
_entity.pdbx_description
1 polymer ?
#
loop_
_entity_poly.entity_id
_entity_poly.type
_entity_poly.pdbx_seq_one_letter_code
_entity_poly.pdbx_strand_id
1 'polypeptide(L)'
;MSTALAKVKKQLVWGLSQLEPATLGRVLASSSSSAAAASSIPNSDKILRQVDDAALLIVRAMNGPWRFFHTVDHVFDVGGVEDPAEVLAGLYHDLVYVQIDMGMSFTMSNLLSPYIEEIVEGIDVPNTSTSAAPGVASLRVRPRSTLPKGDLIIELVLGIFGFQPGQVLSPFGGQNEFLSALVATIVLQPLLGYTHLVHIVACIEATIPFRPNDKVTGRTPTESLHAHLVETNQSCGLGLSAGNIEQAVRRAVRLANRDVANFAYTNSATFLDNTWRLLPETNHGLRNASSYTVREFRVSVQKMEGFLTFLQPEVIFSRFQDEPSGDTFEENTGRARHNLEVSRLYLGCKLAALAIMETISYRLGMDVPLSMLTGDLPRVGYEHVPQLADFLPDPTVGQTQSAVSDADESPLHAKLGVNPLADLSELEQEVLCLLEFGRARDSSYDRRNSPLATFLVKRLGFAKTTAILARCKVFFSGKLEAEALLAELDPFVVESVQTAIVSILKAYQAILCHPLVRS
;
A
#
# COMPACT_ATOMS: atom_id res chain seq x y z
N MET A 1 -19.70 12.35 2.88
CA MET A 1 -19.36 12.55 4.30
C MET A 1 -20.45 12.04 5.25
N SER A 2 -21.72 12.40 5.09
CA SER A 2 -22.81 11.96 6.02
C SER A 2 -22.98 10.43 6.11
N THR A 3 -22.93 9.70 4.99
CA THR A 3 -23.04 8.23 4.99
C THR A 3 -21.88 7.53 5.68
N ALA A 4 -20.64 8.00 5.42
CA ALA A 4 -19.44 7.44 6.05
C ALA A 4 -19.44 7.69 7.57
N LEU A 5 -19.82 8.90 7.99
CA LEU A 5 -19.98 9.25 9.40
C LEU A 5 -21.00 8.36 10.10
N ALA A 6 -22.16 8.12 9.50
CA ALA A 6 -23.16 7.23 10.07
C ALA A 6 -22.65 5.78 10.21
N LYS A 7 -21.94 5.26 9.20
CA LYS A 7 -21.35 3.92 9.25
C LYS A 7 -20.29 3.79 10.36
N VAL A 8 -19.34 4.73 10.42
CA VAL A 8 -18.28 4.74 11.44
C VAL A 8 -18.88 4.87 12.83
N LYS A 9 -19.80 5.82 13.03
CA LYS A 9 -20.49 5.99 14.32
C LYS A 9 -21.20 4.71 14.73
N LYS A 10 -21.90 4.04 13.81
CA LYS A 10 -22.58 2.77 14.10
C LYS A 10 -21.60 1.70 14.59
N GLN A 11 -20.46 1.52 13.92
CA GLN A 11 -19.46 0.52 14.32
C GLN A 11 -18.79 0.87 15.64
N LEU A 12 -18.43 2.14 15.83
CA LEU A 12 -17.85 2.62 17.08
C LEU A 12 -18.81 2.39 18.27
N VAL A 13 -20.08 2.77 18.11
CA VAL A 13 -21.13 2.53 19.10
C VAL A 13 -21.30 1.04 19.40
N TRP A 14 -21.32 0.20 18.36
CA TRP A 14 -21.45 -1.24 18.53
C TRP A 14 -20.26 -1.80 19.32
N GLY A 15 -19.02 -1.56 18.88
CA GLY A 15 -17.82 -2.08 19.55
C GLY A 15 -17.71 -1.64 21.01
N LEU A 16 -17.95 -0.35 21.27
CA LEU A 16 -17.99 0.20 22.64
C LEU A 16 -19.07 -0.46 23.51
N SER A 17 -20.27 -0.70 22.96
CA SER A 17 -21.37 -1.33 23.69
C SER A 17 -21.11 -2.79 24.05
N GLN A 18 -20.29 -3.50 23.27
CA GLN A 18 -19.95 -4.90 23.54
C GLN A 18 -18.85 -5.00 24.62
N LEU A 19 -17.92 -4.06 24.67
CA LEU A 19 -16.84 -4.04 25.66
C LEU A 19 -17.29 -3.47 27.01
N GLU A 20 -18.09 -2.40 27.00
CA GLU A 20 -18.57 -1.70 28.20
C GLU A 20 -20.12 -1.59 28.23
N PRO A 21 -20.85 -2.72 28.26
CA PRO A 21 -22.32 -2.74 28.14
C PRO A 21 -23.03 -2.04 29.31
N ALA A 22 -22.42 -2.05 30.50
CA ALA A 22 -23.00 -1.43 31.68
C ALA A 22 -23.08 0.11 31.57
N THR A 23 -22.11 0.74 30.90
CA THR A 23 -22.01 2.19 30.79
C THR A 23 -22.64 2.69 29.49
N LEU A 24 -22.18 2.19 28.35
CA LEU A 24 -22.66 2.65 27.05
C LEU A 24 -24.00 2.02 26.64
N GLY A 25 -24.22 0.75 26.97
CA GLY A 25 -25.48 0.08 26.63
C GLY A 25 -26.70 0.79 27.24
N ARG A 26 -26.59 1.30 28.47
CA ARG A 26 -27.65 2.09 29.12
C ARG A 26 -27.83 3.47 28.49
N VAL A 27 -26.73 4.17 28.19
CA VAL A 27 -26.78 5.50 27.53
C VAL A 27 -27.44 5.40 26.16
N LEU A 28 -27.10 4.38 25.36
CA LEU A 28 -27.64 4.18 24.02
C LEU A 28 -29.09 3.65 24.01
N ALA A 29 -29.46 2.77 24.96
CA ALA A 29 -30.84 2.36 25.13
C ALA A 29 -31.74 3.54 25.53
N SER A 30 -31.21 4.46 26.35
CA SER A 30 -31.97 5.62 26.80
C SER A 30 -32.19 6.68 25.71
N SER A 31 -31.28 6.81 24.73
CA SER A 31 -31.39 7.77 23.62
C SER A 31 -32.35 7.34 22.49
N SER A 32 -32.73 6.06 22.47
CA SER A 32 -33.78 5.52 21.58
C SER A 32 -35.18 5.50 22.22
N SER A 33 -35.25 5.68 23.55
CA SER A 33 -36.47 5.94 24.31
C SER A 33 -36.65 7.45 24.57
N SER A 34 -37.81 7.90 25.07
CA SER A 34 -38.10 9.35 25.22
C SER A 34 -37.01 10.09 26.01
N ALA A 35 -36.78 11.37 25.69
CA ALA A 35 -35.72 12.22 26.27
C ALA A 35 -35.69 12.29 27.81
N ALA A 36 -36.76 11.87 28.48
CA ALA A 36 -36.85 11.79 29.94
C ALA A 36 -36.11 10.58 30.55
N ALA A 37 -35.77 9.54 29.77
CA ALA A 37 -35.02 8.37 30.25
C ALA A 37 -33.49 8.59 30.18
N ALA A 38 -33.00 9.31 29.16
CA ALA A 38 -31.57 9.62 28.97
C ALA A 38 -30.99 10.58 30.01
N SER A 39 -31.83 11.39 30.65
CA SER A 39 -31.46 12.34 31.70
C SER A 39 -31.22 11.68 33.08
N SER A 40 -31.47 10.37 33.23
CA SER A 40 -31.26 9.64 34.49
C SER A 40 -29.86 9.04 34.66
N ILE A 41 -29.03 9.04 33.60
CA ILE A 41 -27.65 8.53 33.63
C ILE A 41 -26.69 9.73 33.67
N PRO A 42 -25.92 9.92 34.77
CA PRO A 42 -24.94 10.99 34.85
C PRO A 42 -23.96 10.93 33.66
N ASN A 43 -23.69 12.08 33.02
CA ASN A 43 -22.75 12.25 31.90
C ASN A 43 -23.14 11.62 30.54
N SER A 44 -24.39 11.19 30.33
CA SER A 44 -24.86 10.64 29.04
C SER A 44 -24.55 11.54 27.84
N ASP A 45 -24.84 12.85 27.93
CA ASP A 45 -24.54 13.83 26.88
C ASP A 45 -23.04 13.99 26.60
N LYS A 46 -22.19 13.83 27.63
CA LYS A 46 -20.74 13.90 27.47
C LYS A 46 -20.23 12.68 26.70
N ILE A 47 -20.72 11.49 27.03
CA ILE A 47 -20.37 10.23 26.37
C ILE A 47 -20.80 10.28 24.89
N LEU A 48 -22.03 10.71 24.60
CA LEU A 48 -22.52 10.82 23.22
C LEU A 48 -21.68 11.79 22.40
N ARG A 49 -21.28 12.94 22.96
CA ARG A 49 -20.36 13.88 22.32
C ARG A 49 -19.00 13.26 22.04
N GLN A 50 -18.41 12.52 22.99
CA GLN A 50 -17.13 11.86 22.79
C GLN A 50 -17.18 10.83 21.64
N VAL A 51 -18.27 10.08 21.54
CA VAL A 51 -18.49 9.13 20.42
C VAL A 51 -18.62 9.88 19.08
N ASP A 52 -19.33 11.01 19.06
CA ASP A 52 -19.47 11.84 17.87
C ASP A 52 -18.13 12.45 17.42
N ASP A 53 -17.35 12.98 18.36
CA ASP A 53 -16.03 13.55 18.10
C ASP A 53 -15.05 12.48 17.58
N ALA A 54 -15.08 11.28 18.17
CA ALA A 54 -14.29 10.14 17.73
C ALA A 54 -14.65 9.69 16.30
N ALA A 55 -15.95 9.54 16.00
CA ALA A 55 -16.40 9.17 14.67
C ALA A 55 -16.03 10.23 13.62
N LEU A 56 -16.12 11.50 13.98
CA LEU A 56 -15.74 12.61 13.11
C LEU A 56 -14.23 12.65 12.86
N LEU A 57 -13.41 12.38 13.87
CA LEU A 57 -11.96 12.28 13.76
C LEU A 57 -11.57 11.19 12.75
N ILE A 58 -12.13 9.98 12.88
CA ILE A 58 -11.87 8.84 11.99
C ILE A 58 -12.25 9.19 10.55
N VAL A 59 -13.47 9.68 10.32
CA VAL A 59 -13.94 9.99 8.97
C VAL A 59 -13.13 11.10 8.32
N ARG A 60 -12.68 12.10 9.07
CA ARG A 60 -11.84 13.18 8.53
C ARG A 60 -10.47 12.67 8.11
N ALA A 61 -9.84 11.83 8.93
CA ALA A 61 -8.56 11.21 8.61
C ALA A 61 -8.65 10.32 7.35
N MET A 62 -9.65 9.43 7.33
CA MET A 62 -9.81 8.42 6.28
C MET A 62 -10.35 8.95 4.95
N ASN A 63 -10.76 10.23 4.88
CA ASN A 63 -11.16 10.90 3.64
C ASN A 63 -10.11 11.94 3.20
N GLY A 64 -8.86 11.79 3.65
CA GLY A 64 -7.74 12.59 3.15
C GLY A 64 -7.61 12.48 1.62
N PRO A 65 -7.13 13.54 0.93
CA PRO A 65 -7.06 13.57 -0.53
C PRO A 65 -6.06 12.57 -1.14
N TRP A 66 -5.23 11.96 -0.31
CA TRP A 66 -4.17 11.02 -0.70
C TRP A 66 -4.49 9.57 -0.33
N ARG A 67 -5.65 9.31 0.30
CA ARG A 67 -6.10 7.99 0.73
C ARG A 67 -6.94 7.32 -0.37
N PHE A 68 -6.35 6.39 -1.11
CA PHE A 68 -6.99 5.64 -2.21
C PHE A 68 -7.20 4.16 -1.87
N PHE A 69 -6.27 3.59 -1.12
CA PHE A 69 -6.30 2.25 -0.55
C PHE A 69 -6.74 2.31 0.91
N HIS A 70 -6.07 3.13 1.74
CA HIS A 70 -6.33 3.25 3.17
C HIS A 70 -7.54 4.16 3.45
N THR A 71 -8.75 3.66 3.15
CA THR A 71 -10.02 4.40 3.21
C THR A 71 -10.93 3.92 4.35
N VAL A 72 -12.10 4.58 4.51
CA VAL A 72 -13.14 4.14 5.46
C VAL A 72 -13.62 2.71 5.20
N ASP A 73 -13.70 2.28 3.93
CA ASP A 73 -14.13 0.91 3.64
C ASP A 73 -13.04 -0.10 4.03
N HIS A 74 -11.76 0.24 3.81
CA HIS A 74 -10.62 -0.58 4.22
C HIS A 74 -10.61 -0.83 5.74
N VAL A 75 -10.76 0.21 6.58
CA VAL A 75 -10.77 0.01 8.04
C VAL A 75 -11.91 -0.87 8.55
N PHE A 76 -13.02 -0.95 7.81
CA PHE A 76 -14.10 -1.89 8.13
C PHE A 76 -13.75 -3.33 7.73
N ASP A 77 -13.15 -3.52 6.56
CA ASP A 77 -12.69 -4.85 6.11
C ASP A 77 -11.65 -5.41 7.09
N VAL A 78 -10.69 -4.58 7.54
CA VAL A 78 -9.67 -4.95 8.52
C VAL A 78 -10.27 -5.23 9.89
N GLY A 79 -11.15 -4.35 10.39
CA GLY A 79 -11.78 -4.50 11.71
C GLY A 79 -12.73 -5.68 11.81
N GLY A 80 -13.32 -6.12 10.69
CA GLY A 80 -14.29 -7.22 10.66
C GLY A 80 -15.61 -6.84 11.34
N VAL A 81 -16.35 -7.84 11.82
CA VAL A 81 -17.70 -7.64 12.42
C VAL A 81 -17.97 -8.45 13.69
N GLU A 82 -17.03 -9.29 14.12
CA GLU A 82 -17.29 -10.30 15.17
C GLU A 82 -16.72 -9.89 16.54
N ASP A 83 -15.43 -9.55 16.61
CA ASP A 83 -14.77 -9.18 17.86
C ASP A 83 -14.72 -7.65 18.03
N PRO A 84 -15.26 -7.10 19.14
CA PRO A 84 -15.35 -5.66 19.31
C PRO A 84 -13.99 -4.97 19.52
N ALA A 85 -12.98 -5.66 20.07
CA ALA A 85 -11.63 -5.07 20.19
C ALA A 85 -10.97 -4.97 18.81
N GLU A 86 -11.15 -5.99 17.96
CA GLU A 86 -10.67 -5.99 16.59
C GLU A 86 -11.38 -4.92 15.75
N VAL A 87 -12.70 -4.77 15.89
CA VAL A 87 -13.46 -3.71 15.21
C VAL A 87 -12.95 -2.32 15.61
N LEU A 88 -12.79 -2.07 16.91
CA LEU A 88 -12.28 -0.78 17.37
C LEU A 88 -10.83 -0.55 16.94
N ALA A 89 -9.95 -1.55 16.99
CA ALA A 89 -8.58 -1.42 16.49
C ALA A 89 -8.55 -1.12 14.99
N GLY A 90 -9.37 -1.81 14.19
CA GLY A 90 -9.46 -1.61 12.74
C GLY A 90 -9.82 -0.16 12.38
N LEU A 91 -10.77 0.45 13.11
CA LEU A 91 -11.15 1.86 12.91
C LEU A 91 -10.02 2.86 13.13
N TYR A 92 -8.97 2.48 13.87
CA TYR A 92 -7.90 3.38 14.27
C TYR A 92 -6.52 3.03 13.72
N HIS A 93 -6.25 1.80 13.28
CA HIS A 93 -4.88 1.35 12.98
C HIS A 93 -4.12 2.24 11.97
N ASP A 94 -4.84 2.76 10.98
CA ASP A 94 -4.33 3.64 9.92
C ASP A 94 -4.65 5.13 10.10
N LEU A 95 -5.13 5.50 11.28
CA LEU A 95 -5.64 6.84 11.56
C LEU A 95 -4.59 7.91 11.27
N VAL A 96 -3.33 7.68 11.65
CA VAL A 96 -2.21 8.56 11.36
C VAL A 96 -1.32 7.91 10.31
N TYR A 97 -1.14 8.54 9.15
CA TYR A 97 -0.23 8.06 8.10
C TYR A 97 0.54 9.22 7.48
N VAL A 98 1.62 9.62 8.15
CA VAL A 98 2.32 10.89 7.90
C VAL A 98 2.85 10.98 6.46
N GLN A 99 3.36 9.88 5.91
CA GLN A 99 3.99 9.85 4.59
C GLN A 99 2.97 9.99 3.46
N ILE A 100 1.76 9.46 3.65
CA ILE A 100 0.66 9.53 2.66
C ILE A 100 -0.05 10.88 2.78
N ASP A 101 -0.36 11.31 4.00
CA ASP A 101 -1.10 12.56 4.22
C ASP A 101 -0.23 13.82 4.08
N MET A 102 1.10 13.66 3.91
CA MET A 102 2.12 14.71 3.90
C MET A 102 2.11 15.56 5.18
N GLY A 103 1.86 14.93 6.33
CA GLY A 103 1.78 15.60 7.63
C GLY A 103 0.65 15.07 8.50
N MET A 104 0.34 15.80 9.56
CA MET A 104 -0.75 15.48 10.49
C MET A 104 -1.74 16.65 10.57
N SER A 105 -3.02 16.34 10.73
CA SER A 105 -4.04 17.36 10.95
C SER A 105 -3.81 18.09 12.28
N PHE A 106 -4.24 19.35 12.40
CA PHE A 106 -4.13 20.11 13.64
C PHE A 106 -4.73 19.39 14.85
N THR A 107 -5.87 18.71 14.66
CA THR A 107 -6.50 17.91 15.73
C THR A 107 -5.60 16.79 16.21
N MET A 108 -4.97 16.03 15.30
CA MET A 108 -4.04 14.96 15.65
C MET A 108 -2.77 15.49 16.30
N SER A 109 -2.20 16.56 15.73
CA SER A 109 -1.01 17.20 16.29
C SER A 109 -1.23 17.66 17.72
N ASN A 110 -2.40 18.21 18.04
CA ASN A 110 -2.72 18.61 19.42
C ASN A 110 -2.77 17.41 20.38
N LEU A 111 -3.37 16.29 19.95
CA LEU A 111 -3.43 15.06 20.76
C LEU A 111 -2.04 14.45 20.98
N LEU A 112 -1.18 14.52 19.97
CA LEU A 112 0.14 13.88 19.98
C LEU A 112 1.25 14.76 20.58
N SER A 113 1.11 16.08 20.52
CA SER A 113 2.14 17.04 20.96
C SER A 113 2.62 16.86 22.41
N PRO A 114 1.84 16.35 23.39
CA PRO A 114 2.36 16.05 24.73
C PRO A 114 3.36 14.88 24.77
N TYR A 115 3.35 14.02 23.75
CA TYR A 115 4.12 12.77 23.73
C TYR A 115 5.16 12.72 22.62
N ILE A 116 4.92 13.43 21.51
CA ILE A 116 5.74 13.42 20.31
C ILE A 116 6.24 14.82 20.03
N GLU A 117 7.49 14.90 19.57
CA GLU A 117 8.08 16.12 19.05
C GLU A 117 8.67 15.90 17.68
N GLU A 118 8.64 16.95 16.87
CA GLU A 118 9.36 17.02 15.60
C GLU A 118 10.78 17.51 15.88
N ILE A 119 11.75 16.83 15.29
CA ILE A 119 13.17 17.15 15.38
C ILE A 119 13.76 17.26 13.99
N VAL A 120 14.76 18.13 13.81
CA VAL A 120 15.49 18.27 12.54
C VAL A 120 16.84 17.57 12.67
N GLU A 121 17.05 16.56 11.82
CA GLU A 121 18.30 15.79 11.83
C GLU A 121 19.51 16.66 11.49
N GLY A 122 20.56 16.56 12.32
CA GLY A 122 21.77 17.37 12.23
C GLY A 122 21.73 18.70 12.97
N ILE A 123 20.56 19.14 13.46
CA ILE A 123 20.41 20.35 14.30
C ILE A 123 20.09 19.94 15.74
N ASP A 124 19.04 19.15 15.92
CA ASP A 124 18.51 18.82 17.26
C ASP A 124 19.13 17.56 17.86
N VAL A 125 19.75 16.71 17.03
CA VAL A 125 20.43 15.49 17.46
C VAL A 125 21.77 15.36 16.71
N PRO A 126 22.91 15.68 17.35
CA PRO A 126 24.22 15.46 16.76
C PRO A 126 24.49 13.94 16.74
N ASN A 127 24.73 13.38 15.55
CA ASN A 127 25.08 11.96 15.31
C ASN A 127 23.94 10.94 15.52
N THR A 128 22.88 11.00 14.72
CA THR A 128 21.96 9.85 14.58
C THR A 128 22.39 8.92 13.44
N SER A 129 22.28 7.61 13.68
CA SER A 129 22.38 6.55 12.68
C SER A 129 21.08 6.38 11.89
N THR A 130 20.32 7.45 11.72
CA THR A 130 19.08 7.47 10.96
C THR A 130 19.43 7.50 9.47
N SER A 131 18.71 6.70 8.68
CA SER A 131 18.87 6.64 7.21
C SER A 131 18.35 7.89 6.49
N ALA A 132 17.97 8.95 7.22
CA ALA A 132 17.43 10.16 6.64
C ALA A 132 18.55 11.16 6.32
N ALA A 133 18.34 11.94 5.26
CA ALA A 133 19.30 12.95 4.84
C ALA A 133 19.30 14.13 5.84
N PRO A 134 20.45 14.81 6.06
CA PRO A 134 20.51 16.01 6.90
C PRO A 134 19.46 17.05 6.50
N GLY A 135 18.79 17.66 7.48
CA GLY A 135 17.75 18.69 7.24
C GLY A 135 16.33 18.16 7.01
N VAL A 136 16.11 16.84 7.09
CA VAL A 136 14.76 16.24 7.09
C VAL A 136 14.21 16.21 8.52
N ALA A 137 12.95 16.60 8.68
CA ALA A 137 12.25 16.49 9.94
C ALA A 137 11.86 15.04 10.24
N SER A 138 12.17 14.59 11.45
CA SER A 138 11.84 13.27 11.99
C SER A 138 10.98 13.42 13.24
N LEU A 139 10.18 12.41 13.56
CA LEU A 139 9.39 12.40 14.79
C LEU A 139 10.14 11.65 15.88
N ARG A 140 10.06 12.14 17.11
CA ARG A 140 10.70 11.53 18.28
C ARG A 140 9.69 11.42 19.41
N VAL A 141 9.67 10.27 20.09
CA VAL A 141 9.00 10.15 21.39
C VAL A 141 9.72 11.07 22.36
N ARG A 142 8.99 11.96 23.02
CA ARG A 142 9.60 12.92 23.95
C ARG A 142 10.47 12.22 25.01
N PRO A 143 11.58 12.85 25.43
CA PRO A 143 12.40 12.33 26.52
C PRO A 143 11.59 12.12 27.80
N ARG A 144 12.02 11.17 28.63
CA ARG A 144 11.35 10.83 29.91
C ARG A 144 11.16 12.06 30.82
N SER A 145 12.03 13.07 30.73
CA SER A 145 11.96 14.31 31.52
C SER A 145 10.83 15.25 31.11
N THR A 146 10.35 15.18 29.87
CA THR A 146 9.31 16.06 29.32
C THR A 146 7.98 15.34 29.08
N LEU A 147 7.96 14.01 29.12
CA LEU A 147 6.73 13.23 29.11
C LEU A 147 5.83 13.52 30.33
N PRO A 148 4.50 13.48 30.17
CA PRO A 148 3.56 13.57 31.29
C PRO A 148 3.85 12.51 32.36
N LYS A 149 4.06 12.94 33.61
CA LYS A 149 4.38 12.03 34.71
C LYS A 149 3.15 11.24 35.15
N GLY A 150 3.29 9.92 35.26
CA GLY A 150 2.23 9.03 35.74
C GLY A 150 1.10 8.81 34.75
N ASP A 151 1.29 9.19 33.48
CA ASP A 151 0.30 8.96 32.44
C ASP A 151 0.37 7.52 31.93
N LEU A 152 -0.61 6.71 32.31
CA LEU A 152 -0.64 5.30 31.97
C LEU A 152 -0.83 5.07 30.46
N ILE A 153 -1.40 6.02 29.73
CA ILE A 153 -1.61 5.89 28.27
C ILE A 153 -0.27 5.70 27.57
N ILE A 154 0.70 6.57 27.85
CA ILE A 154 2.00 6.50 27.16
C ILE A 154 2.81 5.29 27.61
N GLU A 155 2.76 4.90 28.88
CA GLU A 155 3.46 3.69 29.35
C GLU A 155 2.91 2.43 28.69
N LEU A 156 1.59 2.34 28.51
CA LEU A 156 0.95 1.20 27.84
C LEU A 156 1.38 1.11 26.37
N VAL A 157 1.27 2.22 25.63
CA VAL A 157 1.57 2.21 24.20
C VAL A 157 3.06 1.99 23.95
N LEU A 158 3.95 2.63 24.74
CA LEU A 158 5.40 2.38 24.66
C LEU A 158 5.74 0.93 25.01
N GLY A 159 5.18 0.41 26.10
CA GLY A 159 5.44 -0.95 26.57
C GLY A 159 5.04 -2.00 25.53
N ILE A 160 3.86 -1.87 24.93
CA ILE A 160 3.35 -2.83 23.93
C ILE A 160 4.15 -2.78 22.63
N PHE A 161 4.50 -1.58 22.15
CA PHE A 161 5.33 -1.41 20.94
C PHE A 161 6.83 -1.71 21.19
N GLY A 162 7.25 -1.86 22.45
CA GLY A 162 8.66 -1.99 22.81
C GLY A 162 9.47 -0.70 22.54
N PHE A 163 8.81 0.45 22.45
CA PHE A 163 9.46 1.73 22.20
C PHE A 163 9.92 2.40 23.49
N GLN A 164 10.87 3.31 23.37
CA GLN A 164 11.47 4.00 24.52
C GLN A 164 11.29 5.52 24.46
N PRO A 165 11.18 6.21 25.61
CA PRO A 165 11.26 7.67 25.65
C PRO A 165 12.55 8.19 25.00
N GLY A 166 12.46 9.23 24.19
CA GLY A 166 13.59 9.77 23.43
C GLY A 166 13.89 9.03 22.12
N GLN A 167 13.19 7.95 21.79
CA GLN A 167 13.40 7.20 20.56
C GLN A 167 12.93 7.99 19.33
N VAL A 168 13.79 8.10 18.32
CA VAL A 168 13.41 8.60 16.99
C VAL A 168 12.60 7.54 16.28
N LEU A 169 11.43 7.93 15.77
CA LEU A 169 10.51 7.05 15.08
C LEU A 169 10.94 6.88 13.63
N SER A 170 10.92 5.63 13.16
CA SER A 170 11.22 5.28 11.78
C SER A 170 9.92 5.07 11.00
N PRO A 171 9.75 5.67 9.80
CA PRO A 171 8.63 5.37 8.90
C PRO A 171 8.45 3.89 8.61
N PHE A 172 9.53 3.11 8.63
CA PHE A 172 9.51 1.66 8.38
C PHE A 172 9.52 0.82 9.66
N GLY A 173 9.55 1.46 10.83
CA GLY A 173 9.66 0.83 12.14
C GLY A 173 8.37 0.88 12.95
N GLY A 174 7.21 1.06 12.33
CA GLY A 174 5.92 1.13 13.01
C GLY A 174 5.51 2.52 13.51
N GLN A 175 6.06 3.59 12.93
CA GLN A 175 5.75 4.97 13.33
C GLN A 175 4.24 5.26 13.23
N ASN A 176 3.60 4.91 12.12
CA ASN A 176 2.21 5.28 11.86
C ASN A 176 1.27 4.53 12.81
N GLU A 177 1.49 3.24 12.97
CA GLU A 177 0.76 2.35 13.87
C GLU A 177 0.91 2.80 15.31
N PHE A 178 2.12 3.21 15.74
CA PHE A 178 2.35 3.74 17.07
C PHE A 178 1.57 5.03 17.32
N LEU A 179 1.61 5.98 16.37
CA LEU A 179 0.89 7.25 16.48
C LEU A 179 -0.63 7.01 16.46
N SER A 180 -1.11 6.12 15.59
CA SER A 180 -2.50 5.67 15.52
C SER A 180 -2.97 5.04 16.84
N ALA A 181 -2.18 4.13 17.43
CA ALA A 181 -2.48 3.51 18.71
C ALA A 181 -2.51 4.52 19.86
N LEU A 182 -1.61 5.50 19.85
CA LEU A 182 -1.61 6.57 20.85
C LEU A 182 -2.87 7.44 20.75
N VAL A 183 -3.25 7.86 19.54
CA VAL A 183 -4.51 8.58 19.32
C VAL A 183 -5.72 7.74 19.72
N ALA A 184 -5.76 6.46 19.35
CA ALA A 184 -6.82 5.53 19.73
C ALA A 184 -6.99 5.47 21.25
N THR A 185 -5.88 5.32 21.96
CA THR A 185 -5.87 5.20 23.42
C THR A 185 -6.33 6.51 24.07
N ILE A 186 -5.85 7.67 23.63
CA ILE A 186 -6.29 8.97 24.14
C ILE A 186 -7.79 9.18 23.95
N VAL A 187 -8.31 8.84 22.78
CA VAL A 187 -9.72 9.07 22.42
C VAL A 187 -10.65 8.07 23.12
N LEU A 188 -10.23 6.81 23.30
CA LEU A 188 -11.05 5.74 23.85
C LEU A 188 -10.93 5.59 25.37
N GLN A 189 -9.86 6.07 26.00
CA GLN A 189 -9.66 5.95 27.45
C GLN A 189 -10.82 6.49 28.31
N PRO A 190 -11.50 7.59 27.95
CA PRO A 190 -12.67 8.05 28.71
C PRO A 190 -13.89 7.11 28.62
N LEU A 191 -13.89 6.18 27.67
CA LEU A 191 -15.01 5.30 27.33
C LEU A 191 -14.74 3.82 27.67
N LEU A 192 -13.48 3.42 27.81
CA LEU A 192 -13.05 2.03 28.01
C LEU A 192 -12.03 1.90 29.14
N GLY A 193 -12.11 0.81 29.90
CA GLY A 193 -11.06 0.42 30.84
C GLY A 193 -9.74 0.01 30.17
N TYR A 194 -8.62 0.12 30.90
CA TYR A 194 -7.28 -0.18 30.39
C TYR A 194 -7.11 -1.60 29.85
N THR A 195 -7.82 -2.59 30.41
CA THR A 195 -7.83 -3.96 29.88
C THR A 195 -8.24 -3.99 28.41
N HIS A 196 -9.30 -3.27 28.04
CA HIS A 196 -9.75 -3.21 26.65
C HIS A 196 -8.80 -2.43 25.76
N LEU A 197 -8.21 -1.35 26.28
CA LEU A 197 -7.21 -0.56 25.55
C LEU A 197 -5.97 -1.41 25.20
N VAL A 198 -5.51 -2.28 26.10
CA VAL A 198 -4.39 -3.20 25.82
C VAL A 198 -4.68 -4.09 24.60
N HIS A 199 -5.89 -4.65 24.51
CA HIS A 199 -6.26 -5.46 23.34
C HIS A 199 -6.26 -4.64 22.06
N ILE A 200 -6.77 -3.41 22.10
CA ILE A 200 -6.82 -2.52 20.92
C ILE A 200 -5.40 -2.13 20.49
N VAL A 201 -4.55 -1.71 21.43
CA VAL A 201 -3.16 -1.32 21.15
C VAL A 201 -2.36 -2.51 20.62
N ALA A 202 -2.52 -3.71 21.19
CA ALA A 202 -1.87 -4.92 20.68
C ALA A 202 -2.29 -5.24 19.24
N CYS A 203 -3.58 -5.04 18.91
CA CYS A 203 -4.05 -5.26 17.55
C CYS A 203 -3.45 -4.26 16.56
N ILE A 204 -3.36 -2.97 16.92
CA ILE A 204 -2.74 -1.94 16.08
C ILE A 204 -1.22 -2.18 15.95
N GLU A 205 -0.53 -2.61 17.02
CA GLU A 205 0.89 -2.95 16.94
C GLU A 205 1.15 -4.08 15.94
N ALA A 206 0.28 -5.09 15.90
CA ALA A 206 0.44 -6.22 15.00
C ALA A 206 0.24 -5.85 13.52
N THR A 207 -0.38 -4.71 13.19
CA THR A 207 -0.51 -4.26 11.79
C THR A 207 0.79 -3.70 11.22
N ILE A 208 1.85 -3.53 12.01
CA ILE A 208 3.18 -3.18 11.46
C ILE A 208 3.63 -4.34 10.55
N PRO A 209 3.64 -4.16 9.22
CA PRO A 209 3.68 -5.29 8.31
C PRO A 209 5.12 -5.73 8.01
N PHE A 210 5.26 -6.97 7.54
CA PHE A 210 6.49 -7.52 6.95
C PHE A 210 7.73 -7.50 7.85
N ARG A 211 7.53 -7.53 9.17
CA ARG A 211 8.62 -7.54 10.14
C ARG A 211 9.35 -8.89 10.10
N PRO A 212 10.68 -8.90 9.92
CA PRO A 212 11.45 -10.12 10.06
C PRO A 212 11.50 -10.56 11.53
N ASN A 213 11.86 -11.82 11.75
CA ASN A 213 12.19 -12.29 13.09
C ASN A 213 13.36 -11.49 13.67
N ASP A 214 13.35 -11.32 15.00
CA ASP A 214 14.42 -10.66 15.70
C ASP A 214 15.74 -11.41 15.48
N LYS A 215 16.77 -10.68 15.02
CA LYS A 215 18.04 -11.29 14.60
C LYS A 215 18.86 -11.88 15.75
N VAL A 216 18.60 -11.46 16.98
CA VAL A 216 19.39 -11.84 18.16
C VAL A 216 18.72 -12.99 18.91
N THR A 217 17.43 -12.84 19.20
CA THR A 217 16.63 -13.79 19.97
C THR A 217 15.96 -14.85 19.09
N GLY A 218 15.83 -14.60 17.78
CA GLY A 218 15.11 -15.46 16.84
C GLY A 218 13.59 -15.37 16.96
N ARG A 219 13.06 -14.52 17.87
CA ARG A 219 11.62 -14.41 18.12
C ARG A 219 10.88 -13.86 16.91
N THR A 220 9.68 -14.37 16.67
CA THR A 220 8.75 -13.75 15.73
C THR A 220 8.23 -12.40 16.28
N PRO A 221 7.66 -11.54 15.42
CA PRO A 221 6.98 -10.33 15.88
C PRO A 221 5.86 -10.62 16.89
N THR A 222 5.10 -11.70 16.69
CA THR A 222 4.00 -12.10 17.59
C THR A 222 4.49 -12.59 18.95
N GLU A 223 5.63 -13.29 19.01
CA GLU A 223 6.29 -13.68 20.26
C GLU A 223 6.86 -12.47 21.01
N SER A 224 7.38 -11.49 20.26
CA SER A 224 7.85 -10.22 20.84
C SER A 224 6.69 -9.42 21.43
N LEU A 225 5.57 -9.30 20.70
CA LEU A 225 4.34 -8.68 21.21
C LEU A 225 3.83 -9.38 22.48
N HIS A 226 3.82 -10.72 22.51
CA HIS A 226 3.46 -11.47 23.70
C HIS A 226 4.36 -11.13 24.89
N ALA A 227 5.68 -11.09 24.70
CA ALA A 227 6.63 -10.73 25.75
C ALA A 227 6.43 -9.29 26.26
N HIS A 228 6.24 -8.34 25.34
CA HIS A 228 5.94 -6.95 25.67
C HIS A 228 4.64 -6.79 26.47
N LEU A 229 3.60 -7.55 26.13
CA LEU A 229 2.35 -7.56 26.88
C LEU A 229 2.52 -8.11 28.30
N VAL A 230 3.32 -9.17 28.48
CA VAL A 230 3.65 -9.71 29.80
C VAL A 230 4.38 -8.67 30.65
N GLU A 231 5.40 -8.01 30.09
CA GLU A 231 6.16 -6.98 30.80
C GLU A 231 5.29 -5.76 31.12
N THR A 232 4.51 -5.28 30.16
CA THR A 232 3.59 -4.14 30.33
C THR A 232 2.52 -4.43 31.38
N ASN A 233 1.96 -5.64 31.40
CA ASN A 233 0.99 -6.06 32.42
C ASN A 233 1.58 -5.96 33.83
N GLN A 234 2.85 -6.35 34.00
CA GLN A 234 3.55 -6.28 35.28
C GLN A 234 3.91 -4.84 35.67
N SER A 235 4.52 -4.07 34.76
CA SER A 235 5.01 -2.72 35.04
C SER A 235 3.87 -1.71 35.28
N CYS A 236 2.76 -1.86 34.56
CA CYS A 236 1.56 -1.03 34.69
C CYS A 236 0.56 -1.55 35.73
N GLY A 237 0.78 -2.73 36.32
CA GLY A 237 -0.10 -3.30 37.35
C GLY A 237 -1.52 -3.60 36.85
N LEU A 238 -1.67 -4.09 35.62
CA LEU A 238 -2.99 -4.24 34.98
C LEU A 238 -3.77 -5.46 35.46
N GLY A 239 -3.10 -6.44 36.07
CA GLY A 239 -3.73 -7.63 36.63
C GLY A 239 -4.34 -8.58 35.59
N LEU A 240 -3.86 -8.53 34.34
CA LEU A 240 -4.31 -9.44 33.27
C LEU A 240 -3.82 -10.86 33.55
N SER A 241 -4.70 -11.84 33.33
CA SER A 241 -4.32 -13.25 33.35
C SER A 241 -3.50 -13.62 32.11
N ALA A 242 -2.75 -14.73 32.18
CA ALA A 242 -2.03 -15.27 31.03
C ALA A 242 -2.97 -15.51 29.82
N GLY A 243 -4.16 -16.06 30.07
CA GLY A 243 -5.17 -16.26 29.02
C GLY A 243 -5.70 -14.96 28.40
N ASN A 244 -5.77 -13.86 29.15
CA ASN A 244 -6.13 -12.56 28.56
C ASN A 244 -5.01 -12.02 27.65
N ILE A 245 -3.75 -12.20 28.03
CA ILE A 245 -2.59 -11.80 27.22
C ILE A 245 -2.56 -12.63 25.93
N GLU A 246 -2.67 -13.95 26.03
CA GLU A 246 -2.74 -14.84 24.85
C GLU A 246 -3.90 -14.47 23.93
N GLN A 247 -5.07 -14.15 24.48
CA GLN A 247 -6.22 -13.70 23.70
C GLN A 247 -5.96 -12.35 23.00
N ALA A 248 -5.22 -11.43 23.63
CA ALA A 248 -4.82 -10.18 22.98
C ALA A 248 -3.94 -10.43 21.76
N VAL A 249 -2.98 -11.34 21.87
CA VAL A 249 -2.11 -11.70 20.74
C VAL A 249 -2.89 -12.42 19.64
N ARG A 250 -3.82 -13.32 19.96
CA ARG A 250 -4.69 -13.98 18.96
C ARG A 250 -5.56 -12.99 18.18
N ARG A 251 -6.17 -12.02 18.88
CA ARG A 251 -6.93 -10.92 18.23
C ARG A 251 -6.03 -10.10 17.30
N ALA A 252 -4.83 -9.78 17.78
CA ALA A 252 -3.86 -9.01 17.03
C ALA A 252 -3.43 -9.74 15.75
N VAL A 253 -3.16 -11.05 15.82
CA VAL A 253 -2.87 -11.88 14.66
C VAL A 253 -4.02 -11.91 13.65
N ARG A 254 -5.27 -12.09 14.12
CA ARG A 254 -6.43 -12.06 13.21
C ARG A 254 -6.60 -10.73 12.51
N LEU A 255 -6.38 -9.61 13.20
CA LEU A 255 -6.50 -8.28 12.60
C LEU A 255 -5.36 -8.04 11.60
N ALA A 256 -4.12 -8.29 11.99
CA ALA A 256 -2.95 -8.17 11.10
C ALA A 256 -3.10 -9.02 9.83
N ASN A 257 -3.56 -10.27 9.95
CA ASN A 257 -3.75 -11.13 8.78
C ASN A 257 -4.90 -10.67 7.87
N ARG A 258 -5.92 -9.98 8.40
CA ARG A 258 -6.98 -9.36 7.58
C ARG A 258 -6.47 -8.13 6.84
N ASP A 259 -5.62 -7.34 7.48
CA ASP A 259 -5.01 -6.15 6.89
C ASP A 259 -4.23 -6.50 5.61
N VAL A 260 -3.45 -7.57 5.65
CA VAL A 260 -2.69 -8.07 4.48
C VAL A 260 -3.38 -9.19 3.69
N ALA A 261 -4.67 -9.44 3.92
CA ALA A 261 -5.37 -10.61 3.34
C ALA A 261 -5.36 -10.63 1.81
N ASN A 262 -5.26 -9.46 1.17
CA ASN A 262 -5.21 -9.33 -0.29
C ASN A 262 -4.03 -10.07 -0.92
N PHE A 263 -2.92 -10.28 -0.20
CA PHE A 263 -1.78 -11.06 -0.67
C PHE A 263 -2.13 -12.53 -0.92
N ALA A 264 -3.13 -13.09 -0.23
CA ALA A 264 -3.56 -14.48 -0.38
C ALA A 264 -4.80 -14.64 -1.28
N TYR A 265 -5.14 -13.65 -2.11
CA TYR A 265 -6.23 -13.81 -3.08
C TYR A 265 -5.91 -14.90 -4.10
N THR A 266 -6.92 -15.71 -4.44
CA THR A 266 -6.78 -16.80 -5.41
C THR A 266 -6.63 -16.32 -6.84
N ASN A 267 -7.09 -15.10 -7.15
CA ASN A 267 -6.97 -14.50 -8.47
C ASN A 267 -5.94 -13.36 -8.42
N SER A 268 -4.81 -13.53 -9.13
CA SER A 268 -3.74 -12.53 -9.16
C SER A 268 -4.15 -11.21 -9.81
N ALA A 269 -5.18 -11.19 -10.67
CA ALA A 269 -5.73 -9.94 -11.23
C ALA A 269 -6.35 -9.05 -10.14
N THR A 270 -6.95 -9.65 -9.11
CA THR A 270 -7.52 -8.95 -7.96
C THR A 270 -6.43 -8.52 -6.98
N PHE A 271 -5.38 -9.33 -6.79
CA PHE A 271 -4.20 -8.93 -6.02
C PHE A 271 -3.55 -7.68 -6.62
N LEU A 272 -3.24 -7.72 -7.92
CA LEU A 272 -2.62 -6.60 -8.63
C LEU A 272 -3.50 -5.35 -8.64
N ASP A 273 -4.82 -5.47 -8.63
CA ASP A 273 -5.72 -4.31 -8.54
C ASP A 273 -5.52 -3.54 -7.22
N ASN A 274 -5.39 -4.25 -6.10
CA ASN A 274 -5.06 -3.65 -4.81
C ASN A 274 -3.67 -3.03 -4.81
N THR A 275 -2.68 -3.69 -5.40
CA THR A 275 -1.34 -3.12 -5.61
C THR A 275 -1.40 -1.81 -6.40
N TRP A 276 -2.25 -1.72 -7.42
CA TRP A 276 -2.44 -0.50 -8.20
C TRP A 276 -3.09 0.61 -7.38
N ARG A 277 -4.06 0.31 -6.51
CA ARG A 277 -4.70 1.33 -5.66
C ARG A 277 -3.71 2.02 -4.69
N LEU A 278 -2.59 1.38 -4.36
CA LEU A 278 -1.52 1.97 -3.54
C LEU A 278 -0.64 2.98 -4.29
N LEU A 279 -0.51 2.88 -5.62
CA LEU A 279 0.44 3.71 -6.37
C LEU A 279 0.20 5.22 -6.20
N PRO A 280 -1.04 5.74 -6.27
CA PRO A 280 -1.28 7.18 -6.10
C PRO A 280 -0.99 7.69 -4.70
N GLU A 281 -1.07 6.85 -3.67
CA GLU A 281 -0.87 7.27 -2.28
C GLU A 281 0.60 7.62 -1.99
N THR A 282 1.54 7.01 -2.70
CA THR A 282 2.98 7.28 -2.56
C THR A 282 3.57 8.02 -3.76
N ASN A 283 2.76 8.31 -4.78
CA ASN A 283 3.17 8.99 -6.01
C ASN A 283 2.08 10.01 -6.42
N HIS A 284 2.01 11.12 -5.71
CA HIS A 284 0.95 12.14 -5.85
C HIS A 284 0.83 12.74 -7.26
N GLY A 285 1.88 12.68 -8.08
CA GLY A 285 1.82 13.08 -9.50
C GLY A 285 0.79 12.30 -10.32
N LEU A 286 0.47 11.07 -9.93
CA LEU A 286 -0.51 10.22 -10.64
C LEU A 286 -1.96 10.71 -10.50
N ARG A 287 -2.24 11.67 -9.63
CA ARG A 287 -3.60 12.20 -9.43
C ARG A 287 -4.18 12.83 -10.69
N ASN A 288 -3.34 13.41 -11.54
CA ASN A 288 -3.76 13.98 -12.81
C ASN A 288 -3.24 13.10 -13.95
N ALA A 289 -4.13 12.24 -14.43
CA ALA A 289 -3.83 11.24 -15.45
C ALA A 289 -3.28 11.82 -16.77
N SER A 290 -3.51 13.10 -17.02
CA SER A 290 -3.08 13.79 -18.24
C SER A 290 -1.77 14.56 -18.11
N SER A 291 -1.18 14.66 -16.91
CA SER A 291 -0.01 15.52 -16.69
C SER A 291 1.25 14.79 -16.26
N TYR A 292 1.15 13.56 -15.74
CA TYR A 292 2.36 12.84 -15.32
C TYR A 292 3.17 12.39 -16.53
N THR A 293 4.49 12.47 -16.39
CA THR A 293 5.45 12.07 -17.44
C THR A 293 5.64 10.56 -17.49
N VAL A 294 6.18 10.05 -18.60
CA VAL A 294 6.57 8.63 -18.72
C VAL A 294 7.51 8.23 -17.58
N ARG A 295 8.47 9.10 -17.26
CA ARG A 295 9.46 8.89 -16.18
C ARG A 295 8.79 8.81 -14.82
N GLU A 296 7.89 9.73 -14.48
CA GLU A 296 7.19 9.73 -13.18
C GLU A 296 6.35 8.46 -12.99
N PHE A 297 5.63 8.03 -14.03
CA PHE A 297 4.88 6.78 -13.96
C PHE A 297 5.80 5.58 -13.82
N ARG A 298 6.89 5.52 -14.59
CA ARG A 298 7.88 4.45 -14.48
C ARG A 298 8.56 4.43 -13.11
N VAL A 299 8.89 5.57 -12.50
CA VAL A 299 9.42 5.61 -11.12
C VAL A 299 8.42 4.99 -10.15
N SER A 300 7.13 5.30 -10.30
CA SER A 300 6.07 4.76 -9.44
C SER A 300 5.99 3.24 -9.54
N VAL A 301 5.99 2.70 -10.77
CA VAL A 301 5.99 1.25 -11.03
C VAL A 301 7.29 0.59 -10.57
N GLN A 302 8.45 1.24 -10.74
CA GLN A 302 9.76 0.72 -10.32
C GLN A 302 9.84 0.58 -8.79
N LYS A 303 9.35 1.57 -8.03
CA LYS A 303 9.32 1.49 -6.56
C LYS A 303 8.48 0.30 -6.10
N MET A 304 7.32 0.08 -6.72
CA MET A 304 6.45 -1.05 -6.42
C MET A 304 7.10 -2.40 -6.77
N GLU A 305 7.73 -2.51 -7.95
CA GLU A 305 8.49 -3.70 -8.33
C GLU A 305 9.63 -4.00 -7.37
N GLY A 306 10.37 -2.97 -6.94
CA GLY A 306 11.41 -3.10 -5.93
C GLY A 306 10.86 -3.64 -4.62
N PHE A 307 9.78 -3.03 -4.10
CA PHE A 307 9.12 -3.47 -2.87
C PHE A 307 8.69 -4.95 -2.92
N LEU A 308 7.95 -5.37 -3.96
CA LEU A 308 7.48 -6.75 -4.09
C LEU A 308 8.61 -7.75 -4.35
N THR A 309 9.73 -7.30 -4.92
CA THR A 309 10.93 -8.14 -5.11
C THR A 309 11.62 -8.44 -3.78
N PHE A 310 11.71 -7.46 -2.87
CA PHE A 310 12.34 -7.65 -1.56
C PHE A 310 11.47 -8.41 -0.57
N LEU A 311 10.14 -8.30 -0.69
CA LEU A 311 9.19 -8.92 0.23
C LEU A 311 9.29 -10.47 0.21
N GLN A 312 9.46 -11.05 1.38
CA GLN A 312 9.46 -12.51 1.58
C GLN A 312 8.06 -13.00 1.91
N PRO A 313 7.53 -14.06 1.27
CA PRO A 313 6.19 -14.59 1.56
C PRO A 313 5.98 -14.96 3.03
N GLU A 314 7.03 -15.41 3.71
CA GLU A 314 7.00 -15.95 5.07
C GLU A 314 6.76 -14.88 6.14
N VAL A 315 6.97 -13.60 5.81
CA VAL A 315 6.75 -12.47 6.75
C VAL A 315 5.44 -11.72 6.49
N ILE A 316 4.63 -12.16 5.52
CA ILE A 316 3.37 -11.50 5.18
C ILE A 316 2.33 -11.82 6.26
N PHE A 317 2.08 -13.11 6.49
CA PHE A 317 1.10 -13.54 7.48
C PHE A 317 1.78 -13.78 8.82
N SER A 318 1.04 -13.48 9.88
CA SER A 318 1.42 -13.74 11.26
C SER A 318 0.75 -15.01 11.79
N ARG A 319 1.43 -15.68 12.72
CA ARG A 319 0.89 -16.81 13.48
C ARG A 319 1.27 -16.69 14.95
N PHE A 320 0.39 -17.09 15.84
CA PHE A 320 0.67 -17.26 17.25
C PHE A 320 -0.02 -18.53 17.77
N GLN A 321 0.76 -19.48 18.27
CA GLN A 321 0.26 -20.81 18.63
C GLN A 321 -0.49 -21.43 17.42
N ASP A 322 -1.75 -21.82 17.59
CA ASP A 322 -2.59 -22.38 16.53
C ASP A 322 -3.57 -21.36 15.90
N GLU A 323 -3.24 -20.07 15.97
CA GLU A 323 -3.99 -18.99 15.34
C GLU A 323 -3.14 -18.27 14.27
N PRO A 324 -3.50 -18.33 12.97
CA PRO A 324 -4.44 -19.30 12.40
C PRO A 324 -3.87 -20.73 12.49
N SER A 325 -4.68 -21.72 12.11
CA SER A 325 -4.21 -23.11 12.02
C SER A 325 -2.99 -23.23 11.11
N GLY A 326 -2.16 -24.25 11.33
CA GLY A 326 -0.99 -24.52 10.48
C GLY A 326 -1.34 -24.58 8.99
N ASP A 327 -2.40 -25.31 8.65
CA ASP A 327 -2.85 -25.48 7.26
C ASP A 327 -3.27 -24.14 6.62
N THR A 328 -4.04 -23.33 7.35
CA THR A 328 -4.46 -21.99 6.87
C THR A 328 -3.26 -21.07 6.68
N PHE A 329 -2.28 -21.13 7.59
CA PHE A 329 -1.07 -20.33 7.48
C PHE A 329 -0.27 -20.71 6.22
N GLU A 330 -0.02 -22.02 6.01
CA GLU A 330 0.71 -22.53 4.85
C GLU A 330 -0.02 -22.23 3.53
N GLU A 331 -1.33 -22.38 3.49
CA GLU A 331 -2.17 -22.05 2.33
C GLU A 331 -2.05 -20.55 1.97
N ASN A 332 -2.19 -19.68 2.96
CA ASN A 332 -2.09 -18.22 2.74
C ASN A 332 -0.68 -17.82 2.30
N THR A 333 0.37 -18.35 2.94
CA THR A 333 1.76 -18.11 2.53
C THR A 333 2.04 -18.64 1.11
N GLY A 334 1.49 -19.79 0.74
CA GLY A 334 1.60 -20.36 -0.61
C GLY A 334 0.96 -19.46 -1.67
N ARG A 335 -0.25 -18.95 -1.41
CA ARG A 335 -0.93 -17.99 -2.31
C ARG A 335 -0.19 -16.66 -2.41
N ALA A 336 0.31 -16.14 -1.28
CA ALA A 336 1.16 -14.96 -1.25
C ALA A 336 2.39 -15.12 -2.14
N ARG A 337 3.07 -16.28 -2.07
CA ARG A 337 4.24 -16.58 -2.90
C ARG A 337 3.88 -16.53 -4.38
N HIS A 338 2.83 -17.23 -4.79
CA HIS A 338 2.36 -17.23 -6.19
C HIS A 338 2.06 -15.81 -6.68
N ASN A 339 1.29 -15.03 -5.90
CA ASN A 339 0.93 -13.65 -6.25
C ASN A 339 2.14 -12.72 -6.36
N LEU A 340 3.15 -12.89 -5.50
CA LEU A 340 4.41 -12.16 -5.61
C LEU A 340 5.19 -12.54 -6.87
N GLU A 341 5.26 -13.81 -7.22
CA GLU A 341 5.93 -14.28 -8.44
C GLU A 341 5.26 -13.75 -9.72
N VAL A 342 3.93 -13.87 -9.80
CA VAL A 342 3.11 -13.29 -10.88
C VAL A 342 3.36 -11.78 -11.00
N SER A 343 3.36 -11.08 -9.87
CA SER A 343 3.49 -9.62 -9.86
C SER A 343 4.89 -9.14 -10.23
N ARG A 344 5.93 -9.85 -9.80
CA ARG A 344 7.33 -9.55 -10.21
C ARG A 344 7.50 -9.67 -11.71
N LEU A 345 6.98 -10.75 -12.32
CA LEU A 345 7.05 -10.93 -13.77
C LEU A 345 6.19 -9.91 -14.52
N TYR A 346 4.96 -9.68 -14.07
CA TYR A 346 4.05 -8.68 -14.64
C TYR A 346 4.63 -7.26 -14.61
N LEU A 347 5.12 -6.82 -13.45
CA LEU A 347 5.74 -5.50 -13.28
C LEU A 347 7.05 -5.40 -14.06
N GLY A 348 7.84 -6.47 -14.12
CA GLY A 348 9.05 -6.54 -14.92
C GLY A 348 8.79 -6.31 -16.41
N CYS A 349 7.79 -6.98 -16.98
CA CYS A 349 7.36 -6.77 -18.36
C CYS A 349 6.85 -5.33 -18.60
N LYS A 350 6.05 -4.79 -17.67
CA LYS A 350 5.62 -3.38 -17.71
C LYS A 350 6.81 -2.41 -17.69
N LEU A 351 7.82 -2.66 -16.84
CA LEU A 351 9.00 -1.80 -16.74
C LEU A 351 9.86 -1.85 -18.00
N ALA A 352 10.01 -3.01 -18.63
CA ALA A 352 10.70 -3.12 -19.92
C ALA A 352 9.99 -2.26 -20.98
N ALA A 353 8.65 -2.36 -21.08
CA ALA A 353 7.86 -1.51 -21.97
C ALA A 353 8.01 -0.02 -21.66
N LEU A 354 7.96 0.36 -20.38
CA LEU A 354 8.13 1.75 -19.95
C LEU A 354 9.52 2.30 -20.24
N ALA A 355 10.58 1.48 -20.15
CA ALA A 355 11.93 1.88 -20.51
C ALA A 355 12.04 2.24 -22.00
N ILE A 356 11.42 1.45 -22.88
CA ILE A 356 11.40 1.74 -24.32
C ILE A 356 10.64 3.05 -24.58
N MET A 357 9.50 3.27 -23.92
CA MET A 357 8.78 4.54 -24.05
C MET A 357 9.57 5.72 -23.49
N GLU A 358 10.20 5.57 -22.33
CA GLU A 358 11.00 6.63 -21.70
C GLU A 358 12.21 6.99 -22.58
N THR A 359 12.95 6.00 -23.09
CA THR A 359 14.08 6.25 -24.00
C THR A 359 13.66 6.95 -25.30
N ILE A 360 12.55 6.55 -25.92
CA ILE A 360 12.02 7.26 -27.10
C ILE A 360 11.57 8.69 -26.74
N SER A 361 11.00 8.88 -25.55
CA SER A 361 10.53 10.19 -25.09
C SER A 361 11.65 11.24 -25.03
N TYR A 362 12.88 10.83 -24.70
CA TYR A 362 14.06 11.73 -24.70
C TYR A 362 14.34 12.37 -26.07
N ARG A 363 13.92 11.75 -27.18
CA ARG A 363 14.02 12.35 -28.53
C ARG A 363 13.00 13.47 -28.78
N LEU A 364 11.94 13.53 -27.97
CA LEU A 364 10.87 14.53 -28.04
C LEU A 364 11.05 15.63 -26.97
N GLY A 365 11.58 15.26 -25.80
CA GLY A 365 11.84 16.16 -24.67
C GLY A 365 12.07 15.40 -23.37
N MET A 366 12.47 16.10 -22.31
CA MET A 366 12.74 15.48 -21.00
C MET A 366 11.46 15.12 -20.23
N ASP A 367 10.39 15.91 -20.39
CA ASP A 367 9.16 15.83 -19.58
C ASP A 367 7.94 15.59 -20.47
N VAL A 368 7.94 14.46 -21.19
CA VAL A 368 6.82 14.11 -22.09
C VAL A 368 5.71 13.42 -21.28
N PRO A 369 4.45 13.93 -21.31
CA PRO A 369 3.31 13.28 -20.68
C PRO A 369 3.10 11.88 -21.26
N LEU A 370 2.79 10.88 -20.41
CA LEU A 370 2.57 9.51 -20.89
C LEU A 370 1.42 9.46 -21.91
N SER A 371 0.33 10.20 -21.66
CA SER A 371 -0.83 10.26 -22.56
C SER A 371 -0.49 10.73 -23.97
N MET A 372 0.53 11.57 -24.15
CA MET A 372 1.00 12.01 -25.46
C MET A 372 1.57 10.85 -26.29
N LEU A 373 2.12 9.83 -25.64
CA LEU A 373 2.72 8.65 -26.28
C LEU A 373 1.78 7.44 -26.33
N THR A 374 0.79 7.35 -25.43
CA THR A 374 -0.08 6.18 -25.32
C THR A 374 -1.52 6.42 -25.77
N GLY A 375 -1.89 7.68 -26.01
CA GLY A 375 -3.27 8.13 -26.12
C GLY A 375 -3.89 8.42 -24.75
N ASP A 376 -4.91 9.29 -24.71
CA ASP A 376 -5.62 9.65 -23.47
C ASP A 376 -6.44 8.47 -22.94
N LEU A 377 -6.65 8.47 -21.63
CA LEU A 377 -7.61 7.55 -21.02
C LEU A 377 -9.03 7.84 -21.56
N PRO A 378 -9.86 6.79 -21.76
CA PRO A 378 -11.24 6.97 -22.18
C PRO A 378 -11.98 7.96 -21.26
N ARG A 379 -12.61 8.98 -21.84
CA ARG A 379 -13.45 9.93 -21.11
C ARG A 379 -14.92 9.64 -21.37
N VAL A 380 -15.74 9.66 -20.33
CA VAL A 380 -17.20 9.48 -20.44
C VAL A 380 -17.75 10.54 -21.42
N GLY A 381 -18.40 10.08 -22.49
CA GLY A 381 -19.02 10.96 -23.50
C GLY A 381 -18.16 11.32 -24.72
N TYR A 382 -16.92 10.81 -24.82
CA TYR A 382 -16.09 10.96 -26.03
C TYR A 382 -15.93 9.61 -26.74
N GLU A 383 -16.26 9.57 -28.03
CA GLU A 383 -16.04 8.39 -28.87
C GLU A 383 -14.56 8.25 -29.26
N HIS A 384 -14.07 7.01 -29.17
CA HIS A 384 -12.79 6.46 -29.64
C HIS A 384 -11.60 7.44 -29.74
N VAL A 385 -10.89 7.65 -28.62
CA VAL A 385 -9.57 8.29 -28.65
C VAL A 385 -8.55 7.30 -29.23
N PRO A 386 -7.77 7.66 -30.27
CA PRO A 386 -6.73 6.81 -30.84
C PRO A 386 -5.72 6.36 -29.77
N GLN A 387 -5.36 5.07 -29.81
CA GLN A 387 -4.47 4.45 -28.82
C GLN A 387 -3.21 3.89 -29.44
N LEU A 388 -2.13 3.81 -28.64
CA LEU A 388 -0.89 3.16 -29.07
C LEU A 388 -1.12 1.72 -29.54
N ALA A 389 -2.01 1.00 -28.86
CA ALA A 389 -2.38 -0.36 -29.20
C ALA A 389 -2.91 -0.49 -30.64
N ASP A 390 -3.61 0.52 -31.15
CA ASP A 390 -4.24 0.51 -32.48
C ASP A 390 -3.21 0.55 -33.61
N PHE A 391 -1.98 0.97 -33.31
CA PHE A 391 -0.91 1.17 -34.29
C PHE A 391 0.28 0.22 -34.10
N LEU A 392 0.25 -0.65 -33.09
CA LEU A 392 1.26 -1.69 -32.93
C LEU A 392 1.02 -2.80 -33.97
N PRO A 393 2.08 -3.29 -34.67
CA PRO A 393 1.92 -4.37 -35.63
C PRO A 393 1.65 -5.71 -34.94
N ASP A 394 1.20 -6.69 -35.72
CA ASP A 394 1.13 -8.07 -35.25
C ASP A 394 2.55 -8.54 -34.84
N PRO A 395 2.74 -9.01 -33.60
CA PRO A 395 4.06 -9.40 -33.07
C PRO A 395 4.70 -10.55 -33.84
N THR A 396 3.93 -11.33 -34.61
CA THR A 396 4.42 -12.46 -35.42
C THR A 396 4.98 -12.05 -36.78
N VAL A 397 4.80 -10.80 -37.21
CA VAL A 397 5.25 -10.30 -38.52
C VAL A 397 6.77 -10.46 -38.68
N GLY A 398 7.20 -11.17 -39.72
CA GLY A 398 8.62 -11.39 -40.00
C GLY A 398 9.28 -12.55 -39.23
N GLN A 399 8.56 -13.26 -38.35
CA GLN A 399 9.00 -14.54 -37.77
C GLN A 399 8.83 -15.65 -38.83
N THR A 400 9.64 -15.64 -39.89
CA THR A 400 9.71 -16.76 -40.83
C THR A 400 10.59 -17.87 -40.26
N GLN A 401 10.16 -19.13 -40.39
CA GLN A 401 10.94 -20.33 -40.12
C GLN A 401 12.20 -20.35 -41.00
N SER A 402 13.27 -19.67 -40.58
CA SER A 402 14.57 -19.79 -41.24
C SER A 402 15.27 -21.05 -40.74
N ALA A 403 15.47 -21.99 -41.66
CA ALA A 403 16.30 -23.16 -41.49
C ALA A 403 17.70 -22.79 -40.96
N VAL A 404 18.20 -23.66 -40.09
CA VAL A 404 19.48 -23.62 -39.40
C VAL A 404 20.63 -23.22 -40.35
N SER A 405 21.31 -22.11 -40.05
CA SER A 405 22.71 -21.91 -40.46
C SER A 405 23.51 -21.33 -39.30
N ASP A 406 24.40 -22.13 -38.75
CA ASP A 406 25.24 -21.85 -37.58
C ASP A 406 26.30 -20.80 -37.89
N ALA A 407 26.28 -19.69 -37.14
CA ALA A 407 27.42 -18.87 -36.72
C ALA A 407 26.95 -17.45 -36.34
N ASP A 408 26.56 -17.23 -35.07
CA ASP A 408 26.95 -16.03 -34.31
C ASP A 408 26.47 -16.17 -32.85
N GLU A 409 27.39 -16.24 -31.89
CA GLU A 409 27.09 -16.37 -30.46
C GLU A 409 27.19 -14.99 -29.78
N SER A 410 26.12 -14.20 -29.89
CA SER A 410 25.83 -13.12 -28.94
C SER A 410 24.56 -13.46 -28.15
N PRO A 411 24.56 -13.42 -26.81
CA PRO A 411 23.40 -13.82 -25.99
C PRO A 411 22.13 -13.01 -26.26
N LEU A 412 22.25 -11.81 -26.84
CA LEU A 412 21.12 -10.94 -27.17
C LEU A 412 20.52 -11.20 -28.57
N HIS A 413 21.26 -11.88 -29.46
CA HIS A 413 20.92 -12.09 -30.87
C HIS A 413 20.56 -13.55 -31.22
N ALA A 414 20.17 -14.38 -30.25
CA ALA A 414 19.76 -15.76 -30.53
C ALA A 414 18.54 -15.81 -31.47
N LYS A 415 18.72 -16.58 -32.58
CA LYS A 415 17.82 -16.76 -33.74
C LYS A 415 16.34 -16.86 -33.38
N LEU A 416 15.52 -16.06 -34.08
CA LEU A 416 14.05 -15.96 -34.03
C LEU A 416 13.28 -17.20 -34.56
N GLY A 417 13.87 -18.40 -34.51
CA GLY A 417 13.30 -19.62 -35.12
C GLY A 417 12.34 -20.43 -34.24
N VAL A 418 12.15 -20.07 -32.98
CA VAL A 418 11.27 -20.76 -32.03
C VAL A 418 10.10 -19.84 -31.71
N ASN A 419 8.86 -20.33 -31.83
CA ASN A 419 7.68 -19.59 -31.41
C ASN A 419 7.86 -19.20 -29.92
N PRO A 420 7.97 -17.91 -29.58
CA PRO A 420 8.30 -17.46 -28.23
C PRO A 420 7.23 -17.80 -27.19
N LEU A 421 6.07 -18.31 -27.63
CA LEU A 421 4.93 -18.69 -26.81
C LEU A 421 4.67 -20.21 -26.78
N ALA A 422 5.53 -21.03 -27.42
CA ALA A 422 5.27 -22.47 -27.55
C ALA A 422 5.28 -23.24 -26.23
N ASP A 423 6.08 -22.79 -25.25
CA ASP A 423 6.34 -23.52 -23.99
C ASP A 423 6.20 -22.61 -22.76
N LEU A 424 5.11 -21.83 -22.69
CA LEU A 424 4.86 -20.98 -21.51
C LEU A 424 4.49 -21.85 -20.29
N SER A 425 5.17 -21.60 -19.18
CA SER A 425 4.75 -22.09 -17.86
C SER A 425 3.36 -21.56 -17.48
N GLU A 426 2.68 -22.21 -16.52
CA GLU A 426 1.37 -21.76 -16.03
C GLU A 426 1.41 -20.29 -15.56
N LEU A 427 2.48 -19.92 -14.85
CA LEU A 427 2.70 -18.55 -14.38
C LEU A 427 2.85 -17.56 -15.53
N GLU A 428 3.60 -17.91 -16.58
CA GLU A 428 3.77 -17.06 -17.76
C GLU A 428 2.48 -16.91 -18.56
N GLN A 429 1.67 -17.96 -18.66
CA GLN A 429 0.34 -17.89 -19.29
C GLN A 429 -0.58 -16.95 -18.51
N GLU A 430 -0.59 -17.04 -17.18
CA GLU A 430 -1.34 -16.14 -16.31
C GLU A 430 -0.88 -14.68 -16.47
N VAL A 431 0.44 -14.43 -16.46
CA VAL A 431 0.98 -13.08 -16.65
C VAL A 431 0.68 -12.54 -18.05
N LEU A 432 0.76 -13.36 -19.09
CA LEU A 432 0.38 -12.94 -20.44
C LEU A 432 -1.09 -12.54 -20.52
N CYS A 433 -1.97 -13.33 -19.88
CA CYS A 433 -3.40 -13.01 -19.75
C CYS A 433 -3.60 -11.66 -19.03
N LEU A 434 -2.88 -11.41 -17.94
CA LEU A 434 -2.93 -10.14 -17.20
C LEU A 434 -2.42 -8.96 -18.02
N LEU A 435 -1.38 -9.13 -18.83
CA LEU A 435 -0.87 -8.08 -19.72
C LEU A 435 -1.87 -7.76 -20.84
N GLU A 436 -2.50 -8.77 -21.42
CA GLU A 436 -3.43 -8.64 -22.56
C GLU A 436 -4.81 -8.13 -22.17
N PHE A 437 -5.44 -8.77 -21.18
CA PHE A 437 -6.82 -8.49 -20.78
C PHE A 437 -6.93 -7.53 -19.61
N GLY A 438 -5.88 -7.48 -18.77
CA GLY A 438 -5.74 -6.52 -17.69
C GLY A 438 -6.10 -7.01 -16.30
N ARG A 439 -5.89 -6.12 -15.33
CA ARG A 439 -6.29 -6.29 -13.92
C ARG A 439 -7.81 -6.31 -13.76
N ALA A 440 -8.27 -6.67 -12.56
CA ALA A 440 -9.70 -6.83 -12.27
C ALA A 440 -10.53 -5.54 -12.43
N ARG A 441 -9.95 -4.36 -12.21
CA ARG A 441 -10.64 -3.06 -12.34
C ARG A 441 -9.78 -2.05 -13.09
N ASP A 442 -10.44 -1.00 -13.57
CA ASP A 442 -9.79 0.18 -14.15
C ASP A 442 -9.29 1.11 -13.05
N SER A 443 -8.21 1.83 -13.34
CA SER A 443 -7.70 2.89 -12.48
C SER A 443 -7.98 4.24 -13.13
N SER A 444 -8.19 5.30 -12.33
CA SER A 444 -8.45 6.65 -12.88
C SER A 444 -7.23 7.26 -13.59
N TYR A 445 -6.05 6.67 -13.43
CA TYR A 445 -4.77 7.19 -13.89
C TYR A 445 -3.98 6.21 -14.77
N ASP A 446 -4.40 4.95 -14.93
CA ASP A 446 -3.72 3.94 -15.74
C ASP A 446 -4.74 2.97 -16.35
N ARG A 447 -4.38 2.33 -17.46
CA ARG A 447 -5.18 1.26 -18.06
C ARG A 447 -4.98 -0.06 -17.33
N ARG A 448 -6.03 -0.87 -17.31
CA ARG A 448 -5.97 -2.20 -16.69
C ARG A 448 -5.03 -3.16 -17.43
N ASN A 449 -4.95 -3.08 -18.76
CA ASN A 449 -4.06 -3.90 -19.60
C ASN A 449 -2.78 -3.16 -20.00
N SER A 450 -1.88 -3.82 -20.73
CA SER A 450 -0.54 -3.31 -21.05
C SER A 450 -0.12 -3.62 -22.48
N PRO A 451 -0.70 -2.95 -23.48
CA PRO A 451 -0.55 -3.31 -24.89
C PRO A 451 0.91 -3.41 -25.36
N LEU A 452 1.76 -2.46 -24.95
CA LEU A 452 3.17 -2.49 -25.32
C LEU A 452 3.92 -3.66 -24.66
N ALA A 453 3.66 -3.94 -23.39
CA ALA A 453 4.28 -5.08 -22.70
C ALA A 453 3.80 -6.41 -23.32
N THR A 454 2.52 -6.52 -23.67
CA THR A 454 1.96 -7.66 -24.41
C THR A 454 2.66 -7.85 -25.75
N PHE A 455 2.84 -6.77 -26.52
CA PHE A 455 3.57 -6.80 -27.80
C PHE A 455 5.01 -7.32 -27.61
N LEU A 456 5.74 -6.81 -26.61
CA LEU A 456 7.11 -7.26 -26.31
C LEU A 456 7.16 -8.75 -25.97
N VAL A 457 6.29 -9.22 -25.06
CA VAL A 457 6.26 -10.63 -24.65
C VAL A 457 5.86 -11.53 -25.81
N LYS A 458 4.84 -11.18 -26.61
CA LYS A 458 4.45 -11.97 -27.79
C LYS A 458 5.53 -12.00 -28.87
N ARG A 459 6.35 -10.95 -28.99
CA ARG A 459 7.45 -10.87 -29.97
C ARG A 459 8.71 -11.61 -29.52
N LEU A 460 9.10 -11.42 -28.26
CA LEU A 460 10.42 -11.79 -27.75
C LEU A 460 10.39 -12.99 -26.78
N GLY A 461 9.23 -13.27 -26.17
CA GLY A 461 9.08 -14.18 -25.05
C GLY A 461 9.48 -13.56 -23.71
N PHE A 462 9.10 -14.21 -22.61
CA PHE A 462 9.40 -13.73 -21.26
C PHE A 462 10.90 -13.72 -20.95
N ALA A 463 11.64 -14.76 -21.35
CA ALA A 463 13.08 -14.86 -21.09
C ALA A 463 13.86 -13.65 -21.64
N LYS A 464 13.62 -13.28 -22.92
CA LYS A 464 14.25 -12.11 -23.53
C LYS A 464 13.75 -10.80 -22.93
N THR A 465 12.45 -10.69 -22.62
CA THR A 465 11.89 -9.49 -21.97
C THR A 465 12.52 -9.26 -20.60
N THR A 466 12.74 -10.31 -19.82
CA THR A 466 13.44 -10.26 -18.52
C THR A 466 14.92 -9.90 -18.67
N ALA A 467 15.60 -10.41 -19.71
CA ALA A 467 16.97 -10.02 -20.01
C ALA A 467 17.08 -8.53 -20.36
N ILE A 468 16.13 -8.00 -21.14
CA ILE A 468 16.05 -6.56 -21.46
C ILE A 468 15.84 -5.74 -20.19
N LEU A 469 14.95 -6.17 -19.28
CA LEU A 469 14.71 -5.48 -18.01
C LEU A 469 16.00 -5.26 -17.21
N ALA A 470 16.94 -6.21 -17.22
CA ALA A 470 18.22 -6.04 -16.55
C ALA A 470 19.01 -4.84 -17.10
N ARG A 471 19.03 -4.65 -18.43
CA ARG A 471 19.63 -3.47 -19.09
C ARG A 471 18.83 -2.20 -18.79
N CYS A 472 17.50 -2.28 -18.79
CA CYS A 472 16.63 -1.17 -18.38
C CYS A 472 16.93 -0.69 -16.96
N LYS A 473 17.21 -1.59 -16.01
CA LYS A 473 17.60 -1.22 -14.64
C LYS A 473 18.94 -0.46 -14.59
N VAL A 474 19.89 -0.75 -15.47
CA VAL A 474 21.12 0.04 -15.61
C VAL A 474 20.82 1.46 -16.11
N PHE A 475 19.93 1.58 -17.10
CA PHE A 475 19.42 2.86 -17.60
C PHE A 475 18.70 3.66 -16.49
N PHE A 476 17.82 3.03 -15.71
CA PHE A 476 17.13 3.70 -14.60
C PHE A 476 18.07 4.23 -13.52
N SER A 477 19.26 3.63 -13.38
CA SER A 477 20.30 4.08 -12.46
C SER A 477 21.16 5.23 -13.00
N GLY A 478 20.91 5.68 -14.24
CA GLY A 478 21.69 6.74 -14.91
C GLY A 478 23.05 6.28 -15.42
N LYS A 479 23.30 4.97 -15.49
CA LYS A 479 24.60 4.39 -15.92
C LYS A 479 24.63 3.95 -17.38
N LEU A 480 23.49 4.04 -18.07
CA LEU A 480 23.35 3.74 -19.49
C LEU A 480 22.53 4.87 -20.12
N GLU A 481 23.00 5.41 -21.23
CA GLU A 481 22.32 6.48 -21.97
C GLU A 481 21.14 5.93 -22.77
N ALA A 482 20.12 6.77 -23.02
CA ALA A 482 18.90 6.36 -23.71
C ALA A 482 19.17 5.79 -25.12
N GLU A 483 20.04 6.43 -25.90
CA GLU A 483 20.41 5.97 -27.24
C GLU A 483 21.21 4.67 -27.22
N ALA A 484 22.04 4.47 -26.20
CA ALA A 484 22.78 3.21 -26.03
C ALA A 484 21.83 2.05 -25.70
N LEU A 485 20.82 2.28 -24.86
CA LEU A 485 19.79 1.27 -24.59
C LEU A 485 18.97 0.97 -25.87
N LEU A 486 18.55 1.98 -26.63
CA LEU A 486 17.82 1.77 -27.88
C LEU A 486 18.61 0.94 -28.91
N ALA A 487 19.92 1.15 -28.99
CA ALA A 487 20.79 0.42 -29.91
C ALA A 487 20.95 -1.07 -29.56
N GLU A 488 20.69 -1.47 -28.31
CA GLU A 488 20.76 -2.86 -27.85
C GLU A 488 19.44 -3.63 -28.06
N LEU A 489 18.33 -2.94 -28.34
CA LEU A 489 17.03 -3.57 -28.52
C LEU A 489 16.87 -4.13 -29.94
N ASP A 490 15.93 -5.08 -30.10
CA ASP A 490 15.52 -5.57 -31.42
C ASP A 490 15.08 -4.39 -32.30
N PRO A 491 15.75 -4.12 -33.45
CA PRO A 491 15.43 -2.99 -34.31
C PRO A 491 13.96 -2.98 -34.75
N PHE A 492 13.36 -4.15 -34.97
CA PHE A 492 11.95 -4.26 -35.33
C PHE A 492 11.05 -3.75 -34.20
N VAL A 493 11.37 -4.06 -32.94
CA VAL A 493 10.63 -3.57 -31.78
C VAL A 493 10.73 -2.04 -31.71
N VAL A 494 11.93 -1.49 -31.82
CA VAL A 494 12.14 -0.03 -31.75
C VAL A 494 11.39 0.69 -32.87
N GLU A 495 11.52 0.22 -34.11
CA GLU A 495 10.84 0.81 -35.28
C GLU A 495 9.32 0.72 -35.17
N SER A 496 8.80 -0.42 -34.71
CA SER A 496 7.36 -0.63 -34.49
C SER A 496 6.79 0.36 -33.49
N VAL A 497 7.46 0.53 -32.34
CA VAL A 497 7.01 1.44 -31.28
C VAL A 497 7.11 2.90 -31.74
N GLN A 498 8.19 3.28 -32.42
CA GLN A 498 8.36 4.63 -32.97
C GLN A 498 7.26 4.95 -34.00
N THR A 499 6.99 4.02 -34.91
CA THR A 499 5.94 4.17 -35.93
C THR A 499 4.56 4.31 -35.28
N ALA A 500 4.28 3.53 -34.23
CA ALA A 500 3.03 3.62 -33.48
C ALA A 500 2.88 4.97 -32.76
N ILE A 501 3.93 5.46 -32.09
CA ILE A 501 3.95 6.78 -31.44
C ILE A 501 3.73 7.90 -32.47
N VAL A 502 4.43 7.86 -33.61
CA VAL A 502 4.25 8.86 -34.69
C VAL A 502 2.80 8.87 -35.19
N SER A 503 2.16 7.71 -35.29
CA SER A 503 0.78 7.58 -35.73
C SER A 503 -0.21 8.20 -34.74
N ILE A 504 0.00 8.01 -33.43
CA ILE A 504 -0.76 8.69 -32.38
C ILE A 504 -0.62 10.20 -32.48
N LEU A 505 0.62 10.71 -32.59
CA LEU A 505 0.87 12.15 -32.66
C LEU A 505 0.20 12.78 -33.88
N LYS A 506 0.20 12.09 -35.03
CA LYS A 506 -0.55 12.51 -36.23
C LYS A 506 -2.05 12.53 -35.98
N ALA A 507 -2.60 11.53 -35.29
CA ALA A 507 -4.02 11.49 -34.96
C ALA A 507 -4.42 12.64 -34.03
N TYR A 508 -3.60 12.95 -33.02
CA TYR A 508 -3.79 14.13 -32.16
C TYR A 508 -3.74 15.45 -32.93
N GLN A 509 -2.76 15.60 -33.83
CA GLN A 509 -2.67 16.77 -34.69
C GLN A 509 -3.95 16.95 -35.52
N ALA A 510 -4.48 15.87 -36.10
CA ALA A 510 -5.71 15.92 -36.87
C ALA A 510 -6.93 16.36 -36.03
N ILE A 511 -7.04 15.88 -34.78
CA ILE A 511 -8.11 16.28 -33.85
C ILE A 511 -7.98 17.78 -33.48
N LEU A 512 -6.80 18.25 -33.11
CA LEU A 512 -6.56 19.65 -32.72
C LEU A 512 -6.69 20.64 -33.88
N CYS A 513 -6.44 20.17 -35.11
CA CYS A 513 -6.64 20.94 -36.33
C CYS A 513 -8.09 20.87 -36.84
N HIS A 514 -8.98 20.10 -36.21
CA HIS A 514 -10.36 19.99 -36.64
C HIS A 514 -11.14 21.30 -36.38
N PRO A 515 -11.88 21.84 -37.37
CA PRO A 515 -12.54 23.16 -37.27
C PRO A 515 -13.50 23.31 -36.08
N LEU A 516 -14.15 22.22 -35.65
CA LEU A 516 -15.10 22.20 -34.53
C LEU A 516 -14.46 22.30 -33.14
N VAL A 517 -13.14 22.12 -33.02
CA VAL A 517 -12.39 22.24 -31.74
C VAL A 517 -11.80 23.66 -31.58
N ARG A 518 -11.79 24.46 -32.65
CA ARG A 518 -11.25 25.83 -32.67
C ARG A 518 -12.29 26.95 -32.47
N SER A 519 -13.57 26.60 -32.32
CA SER A 519 -14.67 27.50 -31.91
C SER A 519 -14.99 27.28 -30.44
#